data_AF-A0A497J9A5-F1
#
_entry.id   AF-A0A497J9A5-F1
#
_cell.length_a   1.000
_cell.length_b   1.000
_cell.length_c   1.000
_cell.angle_alpha   90.00
_cell.angle_beta   90.00
_cell.angle_gamma   90.00
#
_symmetry.space_group_name_H-M   'P 1'
#
loop_
_entity.id
_entity.type
_entity.pdbx_description
1 polymer ?
#
loop_
_entity_poly.entity_id
_entity_poly.type
_entity_poly.pdbx_seq_one_letter_code
_entity_poly.pdbx_strand_id
1 'polypeptide(L)'
;MEIGVVGKPNVGKSTFFNACTLANAEIASYPFTTIDANKGVAFVRVPCPCVELGVKCNPKNSKCINGNRFIPVEMIDVAGLVPEAHKGRGLGNKFLDELRRAKALIHIVDASGSTDAEGNVIGIGKRSPLEDVEFLEKEIEEWFFGIFKRSWEKITRKVQYEGRDFVKYFAELYVGLGFTEACVSEAIRKSSLDAKLAYKWKEEEIRKFTKNLRELSKPMIIAANKIDIAIAKKFVEELKSARDNVVATSAMAEYLLRKLAEEGKVEYLPGDKDFKVIGNLDKKEEKAIEIIRKNVFARFGSTGVQECIN
;
A
#
# COMPACT_ATOMS: atom_id res chain seq x y z
N MET A 1 -1.83 -11.76 6.80
CA MET A 1 -1.27 -10.39 6.92
C MET A 1 -1.85 -9.63 5.77
N GLU A 2 -2.55 -8.53 6.04
CA GLU A 2 -3.28 -7.79 5.01
C GLU A 2 -2.52 -6.51 4.63
N ILE A 3 -2.40 -6.26 3.33
CA ILE A 3 -1.83 -5.03 2.77
C ILE A 3 -2.98 -4.19 2.21
N GLY A 4 -3.12 -2.95 2.67
CA GLY A 4 -4.15 -2.04 2.19
C GLY A 4 -3.65 -1.22 1.00
N VAL A 5 -4.37 -1.23 -0.12
CA VAL A 5 -4.10 -0.34 -1.25
C VAL A 5 -4.94 0.91 -1.09
N VAL A 6 -4.30 2.07 -1.00
CA VAL A 6 -4.95 3.38 -0.79
C VAL A 6 -4.58 4.34 -1.91
N GLY A 7 -5.45 5.32 -2.18
CA GLY A 7 -5.22 6.34 -3.19
C GLY A 7 -6.53 7.00 -3.59
N LYS A 8 -6.44 8.19 -4.18
CA LYS A 8 -7.61 8.90 -4.72
C LYS A 8 -8.17 8.17 -5.96
N PRO A 9 -9.40 8.51 -6.42
CA PRO A 9 -9.95 7.94 -7.65
C PRO A 9 -9.04 8.19 -8.88
N ASN A 10 -9.14 7.33 -9.90
CA ASN A 10 -8.47 7.48 -11.20
C ASN A 10 -6.92 7.51 -11.21
N VAL A 11 -6.26 7.20 -10.11
CA VAL A 11 -4.79 7.00 -10.06
C VAL A 11 -4.35 5.62 -10.54
N GLY A 12 -5.29 4.71 -10.81
CA GLY A 12 -5.03 3.32 -11.19
C GLY A 12 -5.01 2.35 -10.01
N LYS A 13 -5.66 2.69 -8.89
CA LYS A 13 -5.81 1.86 -7.68
C LYS A 13 -6.36 0.46 -7.98
N SER A 14 -7.53 0.36 -8.60
CA SER A 14 -8.16 -0.92 -8.94
C SER A 14 -7.36 -1.70 -9.99
N THR A 15 -6.70 -1.00 -10.93
CA THR A 15 -5.78 -1.64 -11.89
C THR A 15 -4.59 -2.24 -11.17
N PHE A 16 -4.00 -1.53 -10.20
CA PHE A 16 -2.88 -2.03 -9.40
C PHE A 16 -3.30 -3.24 -8.58
N PHE A 17 -4.45 -3.16 -7.91
CA PHE A 17 -5.02 -4.28 -7.16
C PHE A 17 -5.20 -5.52 -8.04
N ASN A 18 -5.87 -5.38 -9.19
CA ASN A 18 -6.06 -6.48 -10.14
C ASN A 18 -4.74 -7.00 -10.72
N ALA A 19 -3.77 -6.10 -10.95
CA ALA A 19 -2.44 -6.48 -11.41
C ALA A 19 -1.70 -7.30 -10.36
N CYS A 20 -1.93 -7.07 -9.07
CA CYS A 20 -1.31 -7.82 -7.97
C CYS A 20 -1.99 -9.18 -7.76
N THR A 21 -3.31 -9.22 -7.83
CA THR A 21 -4.09 -10.42 -7.51
C THR A 21 -4.26 -11.37 -8.69
N LEU A 22 -4.08 -10.89 -9.93
CA LEU A 22 -4.63 -11.47 -11.16
C LEU A 22 -6.17 -11.57 -11.08
N ALA A 23 -6.88 -11.24 -12.14
CA ALA A 23 -8.35 -11.24 -12.17
C ALA A 23 -8.99 -12.64 -12.10
N ASN A 24 -8.23 -13.65 -11.69
CA ASN A 24 -8.73 -14.85 -11.06
C ASN A 24 -8.10 -14.92 -9.68
N ALA A 25 -8.75 -14.26 -8.71
CA ALA A 25 -8.97 -14.98 -7.48
C ALA A 25 -9.65 -16.28 -7.91
N GLU A 26 -8.86 -17.33 -8.15
CA GLU A 26 -9.34 -18.66 -7.80
C GLU A 26 -9.89 -18.45 -6.41
N ILE A 27 -11.22 -18.51 -6.36
CA ILE A 27 -12.05 -18.60 -5.18
C ILE A 27 -11.50 -19.84 -4.50
N ALA A 28 -10.37 -19.68 -3.81
CA ALA A 28 -9.76 -20.73 -3.06
C ALA A 28 -10.79 -20.94 -1.98
N SER A 29 -11.53 -22.02 -2.16
CA SER A 29 -12.51 -22.60 -1.27
C SER A 29 -11.82 -23.06 0.01
N TYR A 30 -11.03 -22.17 0.63
CA TYR A 30 -10.73 -22.28 2.03
C TYR A 30 -12.09 -22.19 2.72
N PRO A 31 -12.50 -23.24 3.45
CA PRO A 31 -13.66 -23.13 4.30
C PRO A 31 -13.43 -21.91 5.20
N PHE A 32 -14.45 -21.08 5.39
CA PHE A 32 -14.45 -19.90 6.28
C PHE A 32 -14.00 -18.53 5.71
N THR A 33 -13.72 -18.36 4.41
CA THR A 33 -13.44 -17.01 3.87
C THR A 33 -14.73 -16.27 3.49
N THR A 34 -15.07 -15.20 4.21
CA THR A 34 -16.10 -14.23 3.79
C THR A 34 -15.61 -13.50 2.53
N ILE A 35 -16.32 -13.66 1.42
CA ILE A 35 -16.00 -13.02 0.14
C ILE A 35 -16.47 -11.56 0.18
N ASP A 36 -15.56 -10.65 0.52
CA ASP A 36 -15.75 -9.21 0.31
C ASP A 36 -15.14 -8.85 -1.06
N ALA A 37 -15.88 -8.11 -1.91
CA ALA A 37 -15.46 -7.74 -3.27
C ALA A 37 -14.14 -6.92 -3.35
N ASN A 38 -13.66 -6.42 -2.21
CA ASN A 38 -12.46 -5.62 -2.08
C ASN A 38 -11.25 -6.41 -1.56
N LYS A 39 -11.32 -7.75 -1.46
CA LYS A 39 -10.22 -8.59 -0.96
C LYS A 39 -9.67 -9.50 -2.04
N GLY A 40 -8.35 -9.67 -2.05
CA GLY A 40 -7.66 -10.55 -2.99
C GLY A 40 -6.35 -11.08 -2.41
N VAL A 41 -5.76 -12.03 -3.11
CA VAL A 41 -4.47 -12.63 -2.72
C VAL A 41 -3.41 -12.17 -3.71
N ALA A 42 -2.43 -11.41 -3.22
CA ALA A 42 -1.21 -11.10 -3.97
C ALA A 42 -0.10 -12.08 -3.57
N PHE A 43 1.04 -12.02 -4.23
CA PHE A 43 2.18 -12.91 -3.95
C PHE A 43 3.45 -12.11 -3.76
N VAL A 44 4.14 -12.33 -2.64
CA VAL A 44 5.51 -11.87 -2.41
C VAL A 44 6.46 -12.84 -3.10
N ARG A 45 7.36 -12.30 -3.92
CA ARG A 45 8.36 -13.07 -4.68
C ARG A 45 9.71 -13.01 -3.96
N VAL A 46 10.20 -14.18 -3.55
CA VAL A 46 11.55 -14.34 -2.99
C VAL A 46 12.32 -15.46 -3.69
N PRO A 47 13.65 -15.44 -3.72
CA PRO A 47 14.43 -16.58 -4.17
C PRO A 47 14.05 -17.84 -3.39
N CYS A 48 13.79 -18.95 -4.08
CA CYS A 48 13.48 -20.21 -3.43
C CYS A 48 14.77 -20.84 -2.90
N PRO A 49 14.82 -21.26 -1.62
CA PRO A 49 15.97 -21.98 -1.07
C PRO A 49 16.31 -23.28 -1.82
N CYS A 50 15.34 -23.82 -2.57
CA CYS A 50 15.52 -25.00 -3.40
C CYS A 50 16.61 -24.86 -4.46
N VAL A 51 16.84 -23.64 -4.96
CA VAL A 51 17.90 -23.37 -5.95
C VAL A 51 19.27 -23.51 -5.30
N GLU A 52 19.46 -22.87 -4.14
CA GLU A 52 20.72 -22.91 -3.39
C GLU A 52 21.03 -24.32 -2.87
N LEU A 53 20.00 -25.02 -2.40
CA LEU A 53 20.14 -26.39 -1.89
C LEU A 53 20.21 -27.46 -2.99
N GLY A 54 19.97 -27.10 -4.25
CA GLY A 54 19.96 -28.05 -5.37
C GLY A 54 18.88 -29.14 -5.27
N VAL A 55 17.81 -28.91 -4.51
CA VAL A 55 16.74 -29.89 -4.27
C VAL A 55 15.44 -29.49 -4.95
N LYS A 56 14.66 -30.48 -5.40
CA LYS A 56 13.29 -30.21 -5.86
C LYS A 56 12.39 -29.98 -4.64
N CYS A 57 11.75 -28.82 -4.57
CA CYS A 57 10.78 -28.52 -3.51
C CYS A 57 9.34 -28.78 -3.94
N ASN A 58 8.47 -29.06 -2.98
CA ASN A 58 7.03 -29.22 -3.17
C ASN A 58 6.26 -28.43 -2.08
N PRO A 59 6.19 -27.08 -2.19
CA PRO A 59 5.50 -26.26 -1.20
C PRO A 59 3.99 -26.53 -1.17
N LYS A 60 3.40 -26.57 0.03
CA LYS A 60 1.95 -26.70 0.20
C LYS A 60 1.21 -25.36 0.30
N ASN A 61 1.87 -24.34 0.83
CA ASN A 61 1.30 -23.04 1.17
C ASN A 61 1.78 -21.89 0.27
N SER A 62 2.54 -22.20 -0.77
CA SER A 62 3.15 -21.23 -1.68
C SER A 62 3.38 -21.88 -3.05
N LYS A 63 3.63 -21.08 -4.08
CA LYS A 63 4.01 -21.60 -5.40
C LYS A 63 5.52 -21.46 -5.59
N CYS A 64 6.14 -22.41 -6.27
CA CYS A 64 7.55 -22.33 -6.67
C CYS A 64 7.64 -22.44 -8.18
N ILE A 65 8.10 -21.38 -8.84
CA ILE A 65 8.18 -21.28 -10.30
C ILE A 65 9.58 -20.81 -10.66
N ASN A 66 10.31 -21.58 -11.47
CA ASN A 66 11.64 -21.25 -11.96
C ASN A 66 12.60 -20.74 -10.85
N GLY A 67 12.63 -21.44 -9.72
CA GLY A 67 13.50 -21.07 -8.59
C GLY A 67 13.05 -19.86 -7.78
N ASN A 68 11.85 -19.31 -8.04
CA ASN A 68 11.25 -18.22 -7.28
C ASN A 68 10.08 -18.75 -6.45
N ARG A 69 10.01 -18.38 -5.18
CA ARG A 69 8.90 -18.69 -4.27
C ARG A 69 7.93 -17.50 -4.22
N PHE A 70 6.66 -17.81 -4.43
CA PHE A 70 5.53 -16.89 -4.39
C PHE A 70 4.70 -17.17 -3.14
N ILE A 71 4.90 -16.35 -2.10
CA ILE A 71 4.24 -16.48 -0.79
C ILE A 71 2.95 -15.65 -0.83
N PRO A 72 1.78 -16.26 -0.59
CA PRO A 72 0.52 -15.53 -0.64
C PRO A 72 0.43 -14.50 0.49
N VAL A 73 0.00 -13.29 0.15
CA VAL A 73 -0.32 -12.21 1.09
C VAL A 73 -1.70 -11.67 0.76
N GLU A 74 -2.47 -11.36 1.78
CA GLU A 74 -3.82 -10.81 1.61
C GLU A 74 -3.69 -9.33 1.25
N MET A 75 -4.50 -8.88 0.30
CA MET A 75 -4.56 -7.50 -0.14
C MET A 75 -6.00 -7.01 -0.07
N ILE A 76 -6.16 -5.78 0.39
CA ILE A 76 -7.47 -5.12 0.48
C ILE A 76 -7.42 -3.85 -0.35
N ASP A 77 -8.39 -3.70 -1.25
CA ASP A 77 -8.64 -2.45 -1.94
C ASP A 77 -9.41 -1.51 -1.03
N VAL A 78 -8.72 -0.58 -0.38
CA VAL A 78 -9.36 0.35 0.55
C VAL A 78 -10.13 1.38 -0.26
N ALA A 79 -11.38 1.65 0.12
CA ALA A 79 -12.19 2.67 -0.55
C ALA A 79 -11.43 4.02 -0.59
N GLY A 80 -11.50 4.72 -1.73
CA GLY A 80 -10.72 5.94 -1.96
C GLY A 80 -10.99 6.99 -0.88
N LEU A 81 -9.91 7.56 -0.33
CA LEU A 81 -9.99 8.68 0.60
C LEU A 81 -10.45 9.92 -0.18
N VAL A 82 -11.71 10.29 0.02
CA VAL A 82 -12.23 11.58 -0.45
C VAL A 82 -11.79 12.65 0.54
N PRO A 83 -11.42 13.86 0.08
CA PRO A 83 -11.14 14.96 0.97
C PRO A 83 -12.22 15.17 2.04
N GLU A 84 -11.80 15.51 3.26
CA GLU A 84 -12.66 15.72 4.43
C GLU A 84 -13.31 14.45 5.01
N ALA A 85 -12.82 13.26 4.67
CA ALA A 85 -13.30 12.01 5.27
C ALA A 85 -13.22 12.03 6.81
N HIS A 86 -12.22 12.71 7.38
CA HIS A 86 -12.07 12.89 8.83
C HIS A 86 -13.18 13.74 9.49
N LYS A 87 -13.92 14.55 8.72
CA LYS A 87 -15.03 15.41 9.20
C LYS A 87 -16.37 14.67 9.31
N GLY A 88 -16.41 13.36 9.07
CA GLY A 88 -17.61 12.55 9.31
C GLY A 88 -18.58 12.44 8.14
N ARG A 89 -18.17 12.73 6.90
CA ARG A 89 -18.95 12.44 5.69
C ARG A 89 -19.02 10.92 5.40
N GLY A 90 -19.79 10.19 6.21
CA GLY A 90 -20.46 8.92 5.86
C GLY A 90 -19.61 7.65 5.58
N LEU A 91 -18.36 7.75 5.15
CA LEU A 91 -17.50 6.60 4.82
C LEU A 91 -16.57 6.17 5.97
N GLY A 92 -16.53 6.94 7.06
CA GLY A 92 -15.60 6.80 8.17
C GLY A 92 -15.44 5.37 8.64
N ASN A 93 -16.45 4.77 9.30
CA ASN A 93 -16.30 3.48 9.99
C ASN A 93 -15.84 2.30 9.10
N LYS A 94 -16.33 2.20 7.86
CA LYS A 94 -15.93 1.13 6.93
C LYS A 94 -14.47 1.29 6.49
N PHE A 95 -14.07 2.53 6.16
CA PHE A 95 -12.67 2.84 5.87
C PHE A 95 -11.77 2.51 7.07
N LEU A 96 -12.24 2.78 8.31
CA LEU A 96 -11.47 2.43 9.52
C LEU A 96 -11.34 0.93 9.65
N ASP A 97 -12.42 0.19 9.42
CA ASP A 97 -12.42 -1.25 9.53
C ASP A 97 -11.45 -1.88 8.52
N GLU A 98 -11.35 -1.35 7.30
CA GLU A 98 -10.39 -1.77 6.27
C GLU A 98 -8.95 -1.38 6.66
N LEU A 99 -8.71 -0.10 6.99
CA LEU A 99 -7.40 0.41 7.39
C LEU A 99 -6.88 -0.25 8.68
N ARG A 100 -7.79 -0.58 9.59
CA ARG A 100 -7.53 -1.28 10.86
C ARG A 100 -6.92 -2.64 10.61
N ARG A 101 -7.44 -3.40 9.66
CA ARG A 101 -6.96 -4.76 9.37
C ARG A 101 -5.64 -4.75 8.59
N ALA A 102 -5.42 -3.76 7.73
CA ALA A 102 -4.18 -3.60 6.97
C ALA A 102 -2.95 -3.40 7.88
N LYS A 103 -1.91 -4.22 7.76
CA LYS A 103 -0.64 -4.07 8.50
C LYS A 103 0.35 -3.14 7.81
N ALA A 104 0.20 -2.94 6.51
CA ALA A 104 0.98 -2.01 5.70
C ALA A 104 0.06 -1.40 4.64
N LEU A 105 0.48 -0.25 4.10
CA LEU A 105 -0.28 0.48 3.09
C LEU A 105 0.56 0.68 1.82
N ILE A 106 -0.04 0.47 0.66
CA ILE A 106 0.52 0.88 -0.63
C ILE A 106 -0.30 2.07 -1.11
N HIS A 107 0.30 3.26 -1.10
CA HIS A 107 -0.31 4.48 -1.57
C HIS A 107 -0.04 4.66 -3.07
N ILE A 108 -1.07 4.43 -3.88
CA ILE A 108 -1.03 4.66 -5.33
C ILE A 108 -1.19 6.15 -5.61
N VAL A 109 -0.17 6.75 -6.22
CA VAL A 109 -0.19 8.15 -6.66
C VAL A 109 -0.07 8.26 -8.17
N ASP A 110 -0.72 9.25 -8.76
CA ASP A 110 -0.64 9.47 -10.20
C ASP A 110 0.64 10.21 -10.57
N ALA A 111 1.69 9.47 -10.93
CA ALA A 111 2.98 10.04 -11.31
C ALA A 111 2.91 10.88 -12.59
N SER A 112 1.83 10.85 -13.37
CA SER A 112 1.68 11.70 -14.54
C SER A 112 1.15 13.10 -14.23
N GLY A 113 0.70 13.34 -13.00
CA GLY A 113 0.10 14.62 -12.59
C GLY A 113 -1.17 14.95 -13.38
N SER A 114 -1.90 13.93 -13.84
CA SER A 114 -3.06 14.08 -14.74
C SER A 114 -4.40 14.30 -14.03
N THR A 115 -4.42 14.12 -12.71
CA THR A 115 -5.63 14.11 -11.87
C THR A 115 -5.55 15.12 -10.75
N ASP A 116 -6.67 15.78 -10.40
CA ASP A 116 -6.79 16.67 -9.24
C ASP A 116 -6.96 15.91 -7.91
N ALA A 117 -7.21 16.61 -6.80
CA ALA A 117 -7.39 16.01 -5.47
C ALA A 117 -8.58 15.04 -5.38
N GLU A 118 -9.63 15.24 -6.18
CA GLU A 118 -10.83 14.40 -6.20
C GLU A 118 -10.71 13.25 -7.21
N GLY A 119 -9.66 13.26 -8.03
CA GLY A 119 -9.43 12.29 -9.09
C GLY A 119 -10.02 12.69 -10.43
N ASN A 120 -10.47 13.93 -10.62
CA ASN A 120 -10.92 14.42 -11.92
C ASN A 120 -9.72 14.64 -12.83
N VAL A 121 -9.89 14.33 -14.12
CA VAL A 121 -8.82 14.49 -15.11
C VAL A 121 -8.68 15.96 -15.47
N ILE A 122 -7.52 16.55 -15.15
CA ILE A 122 -7.20 17.95 -15.41
C ILE A 122 -6.20 18.12 -16.56
N GLY A 123 -5.49 17.04 -16.92
CA GLY A 123 -4.48 17.02 -17.98
C GLY A 123 -3.07 16.75 -17.43
N ILE A 124 -2.21 16.16 -18.26
CA ILE A 124 -0.87 15.67 -17.87
C ILE A 124 0.01 16.81 -17.33
N GLY A 125 0.65 16.57 -16.19
CA GLY A 125 1.62 17.49 -15.58
C GLY A 125 1.05 18.71 -14.87
N LYS A 126 -0.26 18.76 -14.64
CA LYS A 126 -0.91 19.94 -14.05
C LYS A 126 -0.90 19.99 -12.52
N ARG A 127 -0.60 18.88 -11.86
CA ARG A 127 -0.53 18.78 -10.39
C ARG A 127 0.67 17.96 -9.97
N SER A 128 1.33 18.36 -8.89
CA SER A 128 2.45 17.59 -8.34
C SER A 128 1.93 16.36 -7.59
N PRO A 129 2.45 15.15 -7.87
CA PRO A 129 2.09 13.96 -7.10
C PRO A 129 2.53 14.03 -5.64
N LEU A 130 3.52 14.87 -5.30
CA LEU A 130 3.97 15.08 -3.92
C LEU A 130 2.87 15.71 -3.07
N GLU A 131 2.09 16.63 -3.63
CA GLU A 131 0.95 17.24 -2.94
C GLU A 131 -0.10 16.17 -2.55
N ASP A 132 -0.29 15.15 -3.39
CA ASP A 132 -1.23 14.06 -3.11
C ASP A 132 -0.69 13.13 -2.00
N VAL A 133 0.61 12.89 -1.96
CA VAL A 133 1.27 12.15 -0.86
C VAL A 133 1.05 12.87 0.46
N GLU A 134 1.42 14.15 0.53
CA GLU A 134 1.32 14.96 1.74
C GLU A 134 -0.13 15.10 2.21
N PHE A 135 -1.06 15.24 1.26
CA PHE A 135 -2.49 15.29 1.54
C PHE A 135 -2.98 14.01 2.23
N LEU A 136 -2.67 12.84 1.67
CA LEU A 136 -3.12 11.57 2.25
C LEU A 136 -2.50 11.32 3.63
N GLU A 137 -1.20 11.58 3.77
CA GLU A 137 -0.48 11.45 5.05
C GLU A 137 -1.15 12.31 6.13
N LYS A 138 -1.43 13.57 5.81
CA LYS A 138 -2.09 14.50 6.71
C LYS A 138 -3.51 14.05 7.06
N GLU A 139 -4.32 13.61 6.09
CA GLU A 139 -5.69 13.14 6.34
C GLU A 139 -5.72 11.93 7.29
N ILE A 140 -4.82 10.96 7.08
CA ILE A 140 -4.70 9.79 7.96
C ILE A 140 -4.25 10.22 9.37
N GLU A 141 -3.29 11.13 9.47
CA GLU A 141 -2.79 11.65 10.75
C GLU A 141 -3.86 12.43 11.54
N GLU A 142 -4.57 13.36 10.89
CA GLU A 142 -5.68 14.11 11.50
C GLU A 142 -6.79 13.18 11.96
N TRP A 143 -7.06 12.13 11.17
CA TRP A 143 -8.05 11.15 11.52
C TRP A 143 -7.66 10.35 12.78
N PHE A 144 -6.44 9.78 12.85
CA PHE A 144 -5.95 9.09 14.05
C PHE A 144 -5.94 10.02 15.26
N PHE A 145 -5.49 11.26 15.08
CA PHE A 145 -5.50 12.28 16.12
C PHE A 145 -6.92 12.51 16.65
N GLY A 146 -7.91 12.63 15.76
CA GLY A 146 -9.31 12.77 16.13
C GLY A 146 -9.87 11.60 16.95
N ILE A 147 -9.45 10.35 16.69
CA ILE A 147 -9.84 9.19 17.50
C ILE A 147 -9.31 9.33 18.93
N PHE A 148 -8.02 9.61 19.06
CA PHE A 148 -7.35 9.64 20.36
C PHE A 148 -7.78 10.85 21.18
N LYS A 149 -7.87 12.02 20.54
CA LYS A 149 -8.27 13.28 21.20
C LYS A 149 -9.60 13.15 21.95
N ARG A 150 -10.61 12.50 21.33
CA ARG A 150 -11.94 12.30 21.95
C ARG A 150 -11.89 11.53 23.26
N SER A 151 -10.93 10.60 23.41
CA SER A 151 -10.82 9.74 24.58
C SER A 151 -9.62 10.09 25.47
N TRP A 152 -8.77 11.03 25.07
CA TRP A 152 -7.46 11.28 25.68
C TRP A 152 -7.55 11.64 27.16
N GLU A 153 -8.41 12.61 27.52
CA GLU A 153 -8.59 13.02 28.91
C GLU A 153 -9.10 11.88 29.79
N LYS A 154 -10.04 11.08 29.27
CA LYS A 154 -10.61 9.93 30.00
C LYS A 154 -9.54 8.86 30.22
N ILE A 155 -8.72 8.58 29.21
CA ILE A 155 -7.64 7.59 29.27
C ILE A 155 -6.59 8.03 30.29
N THR A 156 -6.08 9.26 30.16
CA THR A 156 -5.00 9.77 31.01
C THR A 156 -5.40 9.94 32.47
N ARG A 157 -6.62 10.43 32.76
CA ARG A 157 -7.14 10.50 34.14
C ARG A 157 -7.28 9.12 34.78
N LYS A 158 -7.77 8.13 34.02
CA LYS A 158 -7.93 6.76 34.52
C LYS A 158 -6.58 6.10 34.80
N VAL A 159 -5.60 6.28 33.92
CA VAL A 159 -4.21 5.83 34.13
C VAL A 159 -3.62 6.44 35.39
N GLN A 160 -3.82 7.74 35.62
CA GLN A 160 -3.34 8.44 36.82
C GLN A 160 -4.02 7.95 38.11
N TYR A 161 -5.35 7.82 38.11
CA TYR A 161 -6.12 7.42 39.29
C TYR A 161 -5.91 5.95 39.66
N GLU A 162 -5.88 5.06 38.68
CA GLU A 162 -5.70 3.61 38.90
C GLU A 162 -4.22 3.19 38.97
N GLY A 163 -3.28 4.12 38.76
CA GLY A 163 -1.84 3.84 38.78
C GLY A 163 -1.41 2.83 37.69
N ARG A 164 -2.11 2.77 36.57
CA ARG A 164 -1.79 1.85 35.47
C ARG A 164 -0.60 2.35 34.67
N ASP A 165 0.04 1.44 33.94
CA ASP A 165 1.01 1.79 32.91
C ASP A 165 0.28 2.34 31.67
N PHE A 166 0.67 3.55 31.23
CA PHE A 166 0.04 4.21 30.07
C PHE A 166 0.24 3.40 28.77
N VAL A 167 1.44 2.87 28.55
CA VAL A 167 1.80 2.16 27.32
C VAL A 167 0.93 0.92 27.18
N LYS A 168 0.85 0.12 28.25
CA LYS A 168 0.02 -1.09 28.30
C LYS A 168 -1.46 -0.77 28.13
N TYR A 169 -1.97 0.18 28.91
CA TYR A 169 -3.40 0.52 28.86
C TYR A 169 -3.82 1.11 27.49
N PHE A 170 -2.98 1.94 26.88
CA PHE A 170 -3.24 2.49 25.55
C PHE A 170 -3.22 1.39 24.47
N ALA A 171 -2.25 0.47 24.54
CA ALA A 171 -2.19 -0.67 23.62
C ALA A 171 -3.40 -1.59 23.75
N GLU A 172 -3.86 -1.89 24.98
CA GLU A 172 -5.06 -2.70 25.23
C GLU A 172 -6.32 -2.06 24.63
N LEU A 173 -6.51 -0.76 24.82
CA LEU A 173 -7.69 -0.04 24.30
C LEU A 173 -7.73 0.00 22.77
N TYR A 174 -6.58 0.13 22.13
CA TYR A 174 -6.45 0.31 20.69
C TYR A 174 -5.83 -0.90 19.98
N VAL A 175 -5.86 -2.08 20.63
CA VAL A 175 -5.40 -3.34 20.03
C VAL A 175 -6.12 -3.64 18.72
N GLY A 176 -7.39 -3.22 18.63
CA GLY A 176 -8.17 -3.29 17.40
C GLY A 176 -7.48 -2.61 16.23
N LEU A 177 -6.89 -1.42 16.43
CA LEU A 177 -6.13 -0.66 15.42
C LEU A 177 -4.77 -1.28 15.06
N GLY A 178 -4.39 -2.34 15.76
CA GLY A 178 -3.15 -3.07 15.55
C GLY A 178 -1.95 -2.50 16.30
N PHE A 179 -2.18 -1.65 17.31
CA PHE A 179 -1.10 -1.12 18.14
C PHE A 179 -0.64 -2.15 19.16
N THR A 180 0.67 -2.28 19.29
CA THR A 180 1.33 -3.09 20.31
C THR A 180 1.99 -2.19 21.36
N GLU A 181 2.30 -2.73 22.53
CA GLU A 181 3.06 -2.00 23.56
C GLU A 181 4.39 -1.49 23.00
N ALA A 182 5.07 -2.29 22.16
CA ALA A 182 6.30 -1.89 21.49
C ALA A 182 6.10 -0.68 20.57
N CYS A 183 5.04 -0.66 19.74
CA CYS A 183 4.73 0.48 18.89
C CYS A 183 4.46 1.75 19.70
N VAL A 184 3.70 1.63 20.80
CA VAL A 184 3.35 2.77 21.67
C VAL A 184 4.60 3.30 22.36
N SER A 185 5.40 2.44 22.99
CA SER A 185 6.65 2.82 23.65
C SER A 185 7.62 3.50 22.69
N GLU A 186 7.80 2.95 21.49
CA GLU A 186 8.69 3.51 20.48
C GLU A 186 8.16 4.84 19.94
N ALA A 187 6.84 4.99 19.76
CA ALA A 187 6.24 6.26 19.36
C ALA A 187 6.47 7.37 20.41
N ILE A 188 6.36 7.04 21.70
CA ILE A 188 6.66 7.97 22.80
C ILE A 188 8.14 8.40 22.75
N ARG A 189 9.04 7.43 22.60
CA ARG A 189 10.49 7.66 22.50
C ARG A 189 10.84 8.56 21.32
N LYS A 190 10.33 8.28 20.12
CA LYS A 190 10.49 9.11 18.91
C LYS A 190 9.89 10.51 19.06
N SER A 191 8.84 10.63 19.88
CA SER A 191 8.21 11.92 20.14
C SER A 191 8.97 12.75 21.19
N SER A 192 9.92 12.15 21.91
CA SER A 192 10.63 12.74 23.05
C SER A 192 9.69 13.16 24.19
N LEU A 193 8.65 12.35 24.44
CA LEU A 193 7.64 12.62 25.45
C LEU A 193 7.78 11.68 26.65
N ASP A 194 7.23 12.07 27.80
CA ASP A 194 7.15 11.22 28.99
C ASP A 194 5.73 10.64 29.13
N ALA A 195 5.63 9.32 29.09
CA ALA A 195 4.39 8.57 29.27
C ALA A 195 3.71 8.87 30.62
N LYS A 196 4.48 9.14 31.68
CA LYS A 196 3.95 9.47 33.02
C LYS A 196 3.25 10.82 33.03
N LEU A 197 3.62 11.71 32.11
CA LEU A 197 3.06 13.04 31.95
C LEU A 197 2.05 13.13 30.80
N ALA A 198 1.51 12.01 30.31
CA ALA A 198 0.56 11.98 29.20
C ALA A 198 -0.68 12.88 29.41
N TYR A 199 -1.08 13.10 30.67
CA TYR A 199 -2.17 14.02 31.04
C TYR A 199 -1.84 15.51 30.84
N LYS A 200 -0.55 15.87 30.74
CA LYS A 200 -0.07 17.24 30.49
C LYS A 200 0.25 17.52 29.03
N TRP A 201 0.21 16.49 28.18
CA TRP A 201 0.57 16.66 26.78
C TRP A 201 -0.38 17.65 26.10
N LYS A 202 0.22 18.63 25.43
CA LYS A 202 -0.49 19.58 24.58
C LYS A 202 -0.93 18.91 23.29
N GLU A 203 -1.86 19.55 22.61
CA GLU A 203 -2.38 19.06 21.32
C GLU A 203 -1.27 18.77 20.29
N GLU A 204 -0.25 19.63 20.19
CA GLU A 204 0.90 19.43 19.30
C GLU A 204 1.71 18.17 19.65
N GLU A 205 1.88 17.89 20.94
CA GLU A 205 2.59 16.70 21.43
C GLU A 205 1.79 15.42 21.14
N ILE A 206 0.47 15.46 21.33
CA ILE A 206 -0.43 14.36 20.99
C ILE A 206 -0.40 14.12 19.47
N ARG A 207 -0.38 15.17 18.64
CA ARG A 207 -0.24 15.04 17.17
C ARG A 207 1.09 14.39 16.78
N LYS A 208 2.20 14.81 17.40
CA LYS A 208 3.52 14.22 17.18
C LYS A 208 3.56 12.73 17.56
N PHE A 209 3.00 12.38 18.72
CA PHE A 209 2.84 10.99 19.15
C PHE A 209 2.00 10.17 18.18
N THR A 210 0.85 10.71 17.76
CA THR A 210 -0.08 10.06 16.82
C THR A 210 0.61 9.78 15.48
N LYS A 211 1.34 10.77 14.94
CA LYS A 211 2.11 10.62 13.70
C LYS A 211 3.11 9.48 13.79
N ASN A 212 3.97 9.50 14.82
CA ASN A 212 4.98 8.45 15.02
C ASN A 212 4.34 7.07 15.23
N LEU A 213 3.22 7.00 15.96
CA LEU A 213 2.48 5.76 16.17
C LEU A 213 1.90 5.21 14.87
N ARG A 214 1.33 6.08 14.01
CA ARG A 214 0.81 5.72 12.69
C ARG A 214 1.91 5.16 11.81
N GLU A 215 3.06 5.84 11.72
CA GLU A 215 4.19 5.39 10.89
C GLU A 215 4.73 4.01 11.32
N LEU A 216 4.78 3.75 12.63
CA LEU A 216 5.23 2.45 13.17
C LEU A 216 4.21 1.33 12.97
N SER A 217 2.92 1.65 13.12
CA SER A 217 1.84 0.65 13.08
C SER A 217 1.35 0.34 11.66
N LYS A 218 1.48 1.30 10.76
CA LYS A 218 1.01 1.26 9.36
C LYS A 218 2.11 1.84 8.47
N PRO A 219 3.25 1.13 8.30
CA PRO A 219 4.24 1.50 7.31
C PRO A 219 3.58 1.62 5.93
N MET A 220 4.03 2.61 5.16
CA MET A 220 3.46 2.93 3.86
C MET A 220 4.56 2.87 2.81
N ILE A 221 4.24 2.39 1.61
CA ILE A 221 5.06 2.53 0.40
C ILE A 221 4.27 3.36 -0.60
N ILE A 222 4.94 4.25 -1.32
CA ILE A 222 4.34 5.08 -2.35
C ILE A 222 4.59 4.41 -3.70
N ALA A 223 3.52 3.96 -4.35
CA ALA A 223 3.55 3.47 -5.72
C ALA A 223 3.24 4.62 -6.68
N ALA A 224 4.28 5.21 -7.25
CA ALA A 224 4.16 6.28 -8.24
C ALA A 224 3.73 5.68 -9.58
N ASN A 225 2.42 5.61 -9.82
CA ASN A 225 1.80 4.88 -10.91
C ASN A 225 1.69 5.70 -12.22
N LYS A 226 1.47 5.02 -13.35
CA LYS A 226 1.42 5.59 -14.70
C LYS A 226 2.77 6.08 -15.23
N ILE A 227 3.85 5.38 -14.89
CA ILE A 227 5.21 5.70 -15.36
C ILE A 227 5.42 5.55 -16.87
N ASP A 228 4.48 4.89 -17.55
CA ASP A 228 4.40 4.80 -19.00
C ASP A 228 4.22 6.18 -19.68
N ILE A 229 3.83 7.21 -18.92
CA ILE A 229 3.74 8.59 -19.40
C ILE A 229 5.11 9.27 -19.30
N ALA A 230 5.47 10.05 -20.33
CA ALA A 230 6.79 10.67 -20.44
C ALA A 230 7.15 11.57 -19.24
N ILE A 231 6.23 12.43 -18.80
CA ILE A 231 6.50 13.37 -17.69
C ILE A 231 6.73 12.66 -16.35
N ALA A 232 6.25 11.43 -16.19
CA ALA A 232 6.26 10.73 -14.92
C ALA A 232 7.67 10.51 -14.35
N LYS A 233 8.69 10.39 -15.21
CA LYS A 233 10.08 10.26 -14.76
C LYS A 233 10.51 11.43 -13.86
N LYS A 234 10.17 12.66 -14.26
CA LYS A 234 10.49 13.87 -13.48
C LYS A 234 9.83 13.81 -12.10
N PHE A 235 8.53 13.53 -12.05
CA PHE A 235 7.80 13.48 -10.79
C PHE A 235 8.21 12.31 -9.89
N VAL A 236 8.58 11.17 -10.46
CA VAL A 236 9.15 10.04 -9.71
C VAL A 236 10.48 10.42 -9.08
N GLU A 237 11.36 11.13 -9.79
CA GLU A 237 12.64 11.61 -9.25
C GLU A 237 12.43 12.65 -8.14
N GLU A 238 11.47 13.56 -8.29
CA GLU A 238 11.07 14.51 -7.24
C GLU A 238 10.54 13.78 -6.00
N LEU A 239 9.64 12.80 -6.18
CA LEU A 239 9.11 11.99 -5.09
C LEU A 239 10.21 11.21 -4.36
N LYS A 240 11.11 10.54 -5.10
CA LYS A 240 12.25 9.80 -4.53
C LYS A 240 13.23 10.70 -3.77
N SER A 241 13.32 11.98 -4.14
CA SER A 241 14.14 12.95 -3.42
C SER A 241 13.49 13.44 -2.12
N ALA A 242 12.15 13.39 -2.05
CA ALA A 242 11.39 13.85 -0.89
C ALA A 242 11.03 12.72 0.10
N ARG A 243 11.06 11.46 -0.34
CA ARG A 243 10.62 10.28 0.40
C ARG A 243 11.44 9.05 0.00
N ASP A 244 11.88 8.29 1.00
CA ASP A 244 12.74 7.10 0.79
C ASP A 244 11.97 5.86 0.28
N ASN A 245 10.65 5.84 0.47
CA ASN A 245 9.75 4.70 0.26
C ASN A 245 8.94 4.79 -1.05
N VAL A 246 9.57 5.25 -2.14
CA VAL A 246 8.90 5.48 -3.43
C VAL A 246 9.34 4.45 -4.48
N VAL A 247 8.36 3.76 -5.04
CA VAL A 247 8.54 2.80 -6.13
C VAL A 247 7.85 3.34 -7.39
N ALA A 248 8.56 3.34 -8.51
CA ALA A 248 8.04 3.74 -9.81
C ALA A 248 7.20 2.59 -10.37
N THR A 249 5.92 2.80 -10.70
CA THR A 249 5.01 1.70 -11.06
C THR A 249 4.21 1.94 -12.34
N SER A 250 3.96 0.87 -13.11
CA SER A 250 2.93 0.85 -14.15
C SER A 250 2.01 -0.34 -13.92
N ALA A 251 0.91 -0.08 -13.22
CA ALA A 251 -0.11 -1.08 -12.94
C ALA A 251 -0.72 -1.68 -14.22
N MET A 252 -0.93 -0.84 -15.25
CA MET A 252 -1.51 -1.28 -16.52
C MET A 252 -0.56 -2.21 -17.28
N ALA A 253 0.75 -1.92 -17.29
CA ALA A 253 1.74 -2.77 -17.91
C ALA A 253 1.81 -4.14 -17.22
N GLU A 254 1.86 -4.15 -15.87
CA GLU A 254 1.88 -5.40 -15.11
C GLU A 254 0.61 -6.24 -15.35
N TYR A 255 -0.56 -5.61 -15.28
CA TYR A 255 -1.83 -6.29 -15.54
C TYR A 255 -1.86 -6.95 -16.92
N LEU A 256 -1.46 -6.21 -17.97
CA LEU A 256 -1.45 -6.72 -19.33
C LEU A 256 -0.45 -7.86 -19.50
N LEU A 257 0.78 -7.72 -18.99
CA LEU A 257 1.81 -8.77 -19.11
C LEU A 257 1.39 -10.05 -18.41
N ARG A 258 0.84 -9.95 -17.20
CA ARG A 258 0.34 -11.11 -16.47
C ARG A 258 -0.83 -11.78 -17.20
N LYS A 259 -1.77 -11.01 -17.75
CA LYS A 259 -2.87 -11.53 -18.56
C LYS A 259 -2.37 -12.27 -19.81
N LEU A 260 -1.44 -11.67 -20.55
CA LEU A 260 -0.86 -12.31 -21.74
C LEU A 260 -0.03 -13.56 -21.39
N ALA A 261 0.56 -13.61 -20.20
CA ALA A 261 1.24 -14.79 -19.70
C ALA A 261 0.28 -15.93 -19.34
N GLU A 262 -0.89 -15.62 -18.75
CA GLU A 262 -1.95 -16.61 -18.53
C GLU A 262 -2.51 -17.16 -19.86
N GLU A 263 -2.62 -16.32 -20.88
CA GLU A 263 -3.03 -16.72 -22.23
C GLU A 263 -1.93 -17.47 -23.01
N GLY A 264 -0.73 -17.64 -22.44
CA GLY A 264 0.40 -18.31 -23.08
C GLY A 264 0.99 -17.54 -24.27
N LYS A 265 0.71 -16.24 -24.39
CA LYS A 265 1.24 -15.36 -25.44
C LYS A 265 2.59 -14.76 -25.07
N VAL A 266 2.87 -14.62 -23.77
CA VAL A 266 4.10 -14.03 -23.24
C VAL A 266 4.68 -14.90 -22.14
N GLU A 267 6.00 -15.11 -22.15
CA GLU A 267 6.74 -15.66 -21.01
C GLU A 267 7.19 -14.49 -20.12
N TYR A 268 6.53 -14.35 -18.95
CA TYR A 268 6.81 -13.32 -17.96
C TYR A 268 6.47 -13.82 -16.56
N LEU A 269 7.37 -13.62 -15.58
CA LEU A 269 7.03 -13.75 -14.17
C LEU A 269 6.90 -12.35 -13.54
N PRO A 270 5.92 -12.14 -12.64
CA PRO A 270 5.73 -10.85 -11.96
C PRO A 270 7.03 -10.32 -11.35
N GLY A 271 7.40 -9.10 -11.73
CA GLY A 271 8.64 -8.45 -11.28
C GLY A 271 9.90 -8.79 -12.07
N ASP A 272 9.81 -9.58 -13.14
CA ASP A 272 10.95 -9.75 -14.05
C ASP A 272 11.34 -8.43 -14.72
N LYS A 273 12.62 -8.31 -15.09
CA LYS A 273 13.18 -7.14 -15.78
C LYS A 273 13.04 -7.19 -17.30
N ASP A 274 12.48 -8.28 -17.83
CA ASP A 274 12.17 -8.45 -19.25
C ASP A 274 11.09 -9.53 -19.40
N PHE A 275 10.53 -9.64 -20.61
CA PHE A 275 9.55 -10.66 -20.97
C PHE A 275 9.75 -11.08 -22.43
N LYS A 276 9.37 -12.32 -22.78
CA LYS A 276 9.47 -12.82 -24.15
C LYS A 276 8.09 -13.03 -24.75
N VAL A 277 7.90 -12.56 -25.99
CA VAL A 277 6.68 -12.86 -26.75
C VAL A 277 6.85 -14.23 -27.40
N ILE A 278 5.96 -15.15 -27.09
CA ILE A 278 6.01 -16.55 -27.56
C ILE A 278 4.80 -16.94 -28.41
N GLY A 279 3.69 -16.21 -28.31
CA GLY A 279 2.47 -16.45 -29.07
C GLY A 279 2.12 -15.30 -30.01
N ASN A 280 1.05 -15.49 -30.79
CA ASN A 280 0.53 -14.46 -31.68
C ASN A 280 -0.22 -13.40 -30.87
N LEU A 281 0.14 -12.14 -31.12
CA LEU A 281 -0.49 -10.97 -30.53
C LEU A 281 -1.41 -10.31 -31.56
N ASP A 282 -2.50 -9.70 -31.10
CA ASP A 282 -3.27 -8.81 -31.98
C ASP A 282 -2.57 -7.45 -32.17
N LYS A 283 -3.02 -6.65 -33.14
CA LYS A 283 -2.42 -5.33 -33.44
C LYS A 283 -2.46 -4.35 -32.27
N LYS A 284 -3.39 -4.50 -31.32
CA LYS A 284 -3.48 -3.64 -30.13
C LYS A 284 -2.50 -4.12 -29.06
N GLU A 285 -2.40 -5.42 -28.86
CA GLU A 285 -1.46 -6.09 -27.96
C GLU A 285 -0.01 -5.82 -28.37
N GLU A 286 0.31 -5.91 -29.67
CA GLU A 286 1.64 -5.58 -30.21
C GLU A 286 2.04 -4.14 -29.86
N LYS A 287 1.15 -3.18 -30.16
CA LYS A 287 1.38 -1.76 -29.82
C LYS A 287 1.55 -1.54 -28.33
N ALA A 288 0.74 -2.20 -27.52
CA ALA A 288 0.83 -2.09 -26.06
C ALA A 288 2.16 -2.64 -25.54
N ILE A 289 2.61 -3.79 -26.04
CA ILE A 289 3.91 -4.38 -25.68
C ILE A 289 5.07 -3.48 -26.10
N GLU A 290 5.01 -2.87 -27.27
CA GLU A 290 6.03 -1.92 -27.73
C GLU A 290 6.11 -0.69 -26.79
N ILE A 291 4.95 -0.14 -26.42
CA ILE A 291 4.86 0.96 -25.44
C ILE A 291 5.45 0.52 -24.10
N ILE A 292 5.13 -0.68 -23.61
CA ILE A 292 5.65 -1.20 -22.34
C ILE A 292 7.17 -1.34 -22.39
N ARG A 293 7.73 -1.93 -23.45
CA ARG A 293 9.18 -2.07 -23.61
C ARG A 293 9.89 -0.71 -23.61
N LYS A 294 9.36 0.24 -24.39
CA LYS A 294 9.99 1.56 -24.57
C LYS A 294 9.81 2.49 -23.37
N ASN A 295 8.59 2.57 -22.82
CA ASN A 295 8.24 3.58 -21.83
C ASN A 295 8.34 3.09 -20.38
N VAL A 296 8.30 1.78 -20.15
CA VAL A 296 8.38 1.19 -18.81
C VAL A 296 9.73 0.52 -18.60
N PHE A 297 10.02 -0.57 -19.33
CA PHE A 297 11.24 -1.36 -19.10
C PHE A 297 12.52 -0.60 -19.44
N ALA A 298 12.61 0.06 -20.60
CA ALA A 298 13.82 0.79 -20.98
C ALA A 298 14.11 2.01 -20.07
N ARG A 299 13.09 2.54 -19.37
CA ARG A 299 13.22 3.74 -18.53
C ARG A 299 13.38 3.43 -17.04
N PHE A 300 12.69 2.40 -16.56
CA PHE A 300 12.58 2.08 -15.13
C PHE A 300 13.04 0.65 -14.79
N GLY A 301 13.29 -0.21 -15.78
CA GLY A 301 13.83 -1.56 -15.61
C GLY A 301 12.81 -2.64 -15.24
N SER A 302 11.66 -2.28 -14.67
CA SER A 302 10.56 -3.19 -14.36
C SER A 302 9.23 -2.42 -14.34
N THR A 303 8.13 -3.13 -14.12
CA THR A 303 6.81 -2.51 -13.88
C THR A 303 6.65 -1.95 -12.47
N GLY A 304 7.55 -2.28 -11.53
CA GLY A 304 7.55 -1.85 -10.13
C GLY A 304 6.44 -2.40 -9.23
N VAL A 305 5.40 -3.05 -9.78
CA VAL A 305 4.28 -3.55 -8.99
C VAL A 305 4.72 -4.64 -8.00
N GLN A 306 5.53 -5.60 -8.46
CA GLN A 306 6.08 -6.64 -7.59
C GLN A 306 7.07 -6.08 -6.56
N GLU A 307 7.79 -5.01 -6.89
CA GLU A 307 8.71 -4.31 -5.98
C GLU A 307 7.96 -3.63 -4.83
N CYS A 308 6.74 -3.14 -5.05
CA CYS A 308 5.90 -2.62 -3.96
C CYS A 308 5.40 -3.71 -3.00
N ILE A 309 5.29 -4.96 -3.46
CA ILE A 309 4.75 -6.08 -2.66
C ILE A 309 5.86 -6.75 -1.85
N ASN A 310 7.07 -6.85 -2.42
CA ASN A 310 8.22 -7.53 -1.83
C ASN A 310 8.79 -6.79 -0.61
#